data_AF-A0A955MQ93-F1
#
_entry.id   AF-A0A955MQ93-F1
#
_cell.length_a   1.000
_cell.length_b   1.000
_cell.length_c   1.000
_cell.angle_alpha   90.00
_cell.angle_beta   90.00
_cell.angle_gamma   90.00
#
_symmetry.space_group_name_H-M   'P 1'
#
loop_
_entity.id
_entity.type
_entity.pdbx_description
1 polymer ?
#
loop_
_entity_poly.entity_id
_entity_poly.type
_entity_poly.pdbx_seq_one_letter_code
_entity_poly.pdbx_strand_id
1 'polypeptide(L)'
;ENVEFTAHPFNLENSRILLESSDDRPSLWQMPTDAIQLDDKIAIYYQRVEKEHENYVDQRTWCLGYLKPDGSFEHPDLNLFDQSWPGPHNVVLQRSPHKPTWGGFNVFQVVPGPDGGWISLYWDQPAGGQAGAMIASSTDGIHWTKKTEDKAVFTEHNDAYSLIQSGDEYLLYQTRLLEWPEKPFEDNLPGKRRSLSIRRSSDLHEWTPQEDILEPDASDAPTTEFYLINVFRYADRYAGIVMKYYADPTQPKKHSGILKYELVTSPDGIEWRRPYRETDMAAWSYAAPFEMDNRLCLAAHNERDIRLYWLRKDGLVSCGTEGQGSFWTQPIEFPKGSLTLNADCSEGSIQVEVLDQKGVSFEGLENPILTLEGQDSVDLALEWSGSDRTKLEGEAVHLKFTLGNAQVYSLYEATE
;
A
#
# COMPACT_ATOMS: atom_id res chain seq x y z
N GLU A 1 -22.88 15.51 -10.09
CA GLU A 1 -23.28 16.88 -9.67
C GLU A 1 -23.14 16.98 -8.15
N ASN A 2 -22.47 18.02 -7.64
CA ASN A 2 -22.36 18.31 -6.19
C ASN A 2 -21.95 17.12 -5.30
N VAL A 3 -21.04 16.29 -5.80
CA VAL A 3 -20.36 15.24 -5.04
C VAL A 3 -18.86 15.43 -5.16
N GLU A 4 -18.13 14.97 -4.15
CA GLU A 4 -16.68 15.02 -4.08
C GLU A 4 -16.12 13.62 -3.82
N PHE A 5 -14.94 13.34 -4.39
CA PHE A 5 -14.15 12.18 -4.02
C PHE A 5 -13.17 12.57 -2.93
N THR A 6 -13.29 11.97 -1.75
CA THR A 6 -12.48 12.32 -0.58
C THR A 6 -11.58 11.15 -0.21
N ALA A 7 -10.28 11.39 -0.11
CA ALA A 7 -9.34 10.41 0.42
C ALA A 7 -9.29 10.48 1.96
N HIS A 8 -9.29 9.33 2.62
CA HIS A 8 -9.36 9.22 4.08
C HIS A 8 -8.01 8.78 4.66
N PRO A 9 -7.31 9.65 5.42
CA PRO A 9 -6.04 9.30 6.06
C PRO A 9 -6.18 8.22 7.12
N PHE A 10 -5.13 7.41 7.27
CA PHE A 10 -4.95 6.66 8.51
C PHE A 10 -4.72 7.64 9.65
N ASN A 11 -5.25 7.36 10.84
CA ASN A 11 -5.11 8.25 11.98
C ASN A 11 -4.87 7.47 13.27
N LEU A 12 -4.40 8.18 14.30
CA LEU A 12 -4.04 7.55 15.57
C LEU A 12 -5.26 7.02 16.34
N GLU A 13 -6.44 7.60 16.15
CA GLU A 13 -7.68 7.18 16.81
C GLU A 13 -8.10 5.78 16.35
N ASN A 14 -7.91 5.48 15.06
CA ASN A 14 -8.15 4.17 14.45
C ASN A 14 -6.85 3.38 14.31
N SER A 15 -6.11 3.25 15.41
CA SER A 15 -4.87 2.47 15.43
C SER A 15 -4.58 1.84 16.78
N ARG A 16 -3.70 0.84 16.78
CA ARG A 16 -3.06 0.30 18.00
C ARG A 16 -1.62 -0.10 17.74
N ILE A 17 -0.81 -0.18 18.79
CA ILE A 17 0.53 -0.75 18.69
C ILE A 17 0.40 -2.24 18.44
N LEU A 18 1.07 -2.72 17.39
CA LEU A 18 1.14 -4.12 17.01
C LEU A 18 2.42 -4.77 17.55
N LEU A 19 3.54 -4.05 17.48
CA LEU A 19 4.82 -4.49 18.03
C LEU A 19 5.54 -3.30 18.68
N GLU A 20 5.81 -3.41 19.97
CA GLU A 20 6.31 -2.30 20.78
C GLU A 20 7.78 -1.94 20.49
N SER A 21 8.11 -0.67 20.73
CA SER A 21 9.49 -0.24 20.85
C SER A 21 10.09 -0.68 22.20
N SER A 22 11.42 -0.64 22.32
CA SER A 22 12.13 -1.08 23.52
C SER A 22 13.01 0.05 24.04
N ASP A 23 12.76 0.51 25.27
CA ASP A 23 13.54 1.61 25.87
C ASP A 23 14.97 1.19 26.21
N ASP A 24 15.16 -0.09 26.56
CA ASP A 24 16.49 -0.69 26.77
C ASP A 24 17.30 -0.81 25.47
N ARG A 25 16.63 -0.69 24.31
CA ARG A 25 17.25 -0.78 22.98
C ARG A 25 16.90 0.48 22.16
N PRO A 26 17.51 1.63 22.48
CA PRO A 26 17.16 2.92 21.84
C PRO A 26 17.46 2.96 20.34
N SER A 27 18.36 2.12 19.85
CA SER A 27 18.70 2.03 18.43
C SER A 27 17.81 1.05 17.64
N LEU A 28 16.95 0.29 18.32
CA LEU A 28 16.02 -0.66 17.71
C LEU A 28 14.82 0.09 17.13
N TRP A 29 14.60 -0.07 15.84
CA TRP A 29 13.39 0.32 15.15
C TRP A 29 12.98 -0.76 14.16
N GLN A 30 11.74 -0.67 13.71
CA GLN A 30 11.09 -1.74 12.97
C GLN A 30 10.28 -1.15 11.81
N MET A 31 10.18 -1.91 10.72
CA MET A 31 9.51 -1.46 9.50
C MET A 31 8.77 -2.62 8.85
N PRO A 32 7.43 -2.57 8.73
CA PRO A 32 6.70 -3.57 7.95
C PRO A 32 7.13 -3.51 6.49
N THR A 33 7.46 -4.68 5.95
CA THR A 33 7.93 -4.83 4.57
C THR A 33 6.88 -5.48 3.70
N ASP A 34 6.04 -6.36 4.28
CA ASP A 34 4.90 -6.94 3.59
C ASP A 34 3.82 -7.47 4.54
N ALA A 35 2.61 -7.62 4.03
CA ALA A 35 1.47 -8.23 4.70
C ALA A 35 0.74 -9.18 3.75
N ILE A 36 0.75 -10.47 4.06
CA ILE A 36 0.17 -11.52 3.19
C ILE A 36 -1.00 -12.19 3.90
N GLN A 37 -2.16 -12.19 3.26
CA GLN A 37 -3.32 -12.97 3.69
C GLN A 37 -3.02 -14.47 3.56
N LEU A 38 -3.14 -15.20 4.66
CA LEU A 38 -3.19 -16.66 4.71
C LEU A 38 -4.62 -17.09 5.09
N ASP A 39 -4.92 -18.38 4.99
CA ASP A 39 -6.27 -18.94 5.20
C ASP A 39 -6.94 -18.47 6.51
N ASP A 40 -6.18 -18.39 7.61
CA ASP A 40 -6.71 -18.11 8.95
C ASP A 40 -6.02 -16.93 9.67
N LYS A 41 -5.12 -16.21 8.99
CA LYS A 41 -4.28 -15.16 9.61
C LYS A 41 -3.59 -14.29 8.56
N ILE A 42 -2.98 -13.19 8.99
CA ILE A 42 -2.11 -12.36 8.15
C ILE A 42 -0.66 -12.60 8.56
N ALA A 43 0.20 -12.96 7.61
CA ALA A 43 1.65 -12.94 7.79
C ALA A 43 2.15 -11.50 7.63
N ILE A 44 2.73 -10.93 8.69
CA ILE A 44 3.37 -9.61 8.66
C ILE A 44 4.87 -9.83 8.64
N TYR A 45 5.49 -9.53 7.50
CA TYR A 45 6.93 -9.46 7.37
C TYR A 45 7.40 -8.07 7.78
N TYR A 46 8.46 -8.01 8.56
CA TYR A 46 9.00 -6.74 9.00
C TYR A 46 10.52 -6.81 9.17
N GLN A 47 11.16 -5.69 8.88
CA GLN A 47 12.56 -5.52 9.12
C GLN A 47 12.79 -5.06 10.55
N ARG A 48 13.70 -5.73 11.24
CA ARG A 48 14.25 -5.33 12.53
C ARG A 48 15.61 -4.69 12.29
N VAL A 49 15.80 -3.46 12.77
CA VAL A 49 17.08 -2.74 12.64
C VAL A 49 17.55 -2.27 14.01
N GLU A 50 18.71 -2.75 14.43
CA GLU A 50 19.39 -2.36 15.66
C GLU A 50 20.85 -2.05 15.34
N LYS A 51 21.09 -0.84 14.85
CA LYS A 51 22.39 -0.42 14.29
C LYS A 51 23.57 -0.54 15.26
N GLU A 52 23.32 -0.51 16.57
CA GLU A 52 24.35 -0.56 17.61
C GLU A 52 24.55 -1.97 18.19
N HIS A 53 23.85 -2.97 17.68
CA HIS A 53 24.01 -4.35 18.14
C HIS A 53 25.43 -4.89 17.83
N GLU A 54 25.99 -5.67 18.76
CA GLU A 54 27.38 -6.14 18.72
C GLU A 54 27.65 -7.09 17.54
N ASN A 55 26.78 -8.08 17.35
CA ASN A 55 26.87 -8.97 16.20
C ASN A 55 26.38 -8.27 14.95
N TYR A 56 27.24 -8.19 13.94
CA TYR A 56 26.96 -7.45 12.72
C TYR A 56 25.73 -7.96 11.97
N VAL A 57 25.59 -9.28 11.83
CA VAL A 57 24.47 -9.94 11.14
C VAL A 57 23.13 -9.72 11.82
N ASP A 58 23.14 -9.46 13.13
CA ASP A 58 21.96 -9.23 13.95
C ASP A 58 21.51 -7.75 13.95
N GLN A 59 22.37 -6.83 13.45
CA GLN A 59 22.01 -5.42 13.34
C GLN A 59 20.83 -5.18 12.39
N ARG A 60 20.61 -6.08 11.42
CA ARG A 60 19.50 -6.00 10.47
C ARG A 60 19.03 -7.40 10.11
N THR A 61 17.80 -7.72 10.47
CA THR A 61 17.17 -9.01 10.20
C THR A 61 15.77 -8.82 9.65
N TRP A 62 15.31 -9.80 8.90
CA TRP A 62 13.95 -9.88 8.40
C TRP A 62 13.19 -10.90 9.23
N CYS A 63 12.08 -10.46 9.80
CA CYS A 63 11.31 -11.18 10.79
C CYS A 63 9.88 -11.40 10.29
N LEU A 64 9.22 -12.42 10.85
CA LEU A 64 7.84 -12.78 10.54
C LEU A 64 7.01 -12.78 11.82
N GLY A 65 5.82 -12.19 11.79
CA GLY A 65 4.78 -12.39 12.80
C GLY A 65 3.44 -12.72 12.16
N TYR A 66 2.50 -13.23 12.94
CA TYR A 66 1.15 -13.52 12.48
C TYR A 66 0.13 -12.67 13.25
N LEU A 67 -0.68 -11.94 12.51
CA LEU A 67 -1.87 -11.28 13.03
C LEU A 67 -3.07 -12.22 12.86
N LYS A 68 -3.67 -12.61 13.98
CA LYS A 68 -4.79 -13.57 14.04
C LYS A 68 -6.14 -12.85 13.91
N PRO A 69 -7.23 -13.58 13.59
CA PRO A 69 -8.57 -12.99 13.44
C PRO A 69 -9.11 -12.35 14.72
N ASP A 70 -8.69 -12.85 15.89
CA ASP A 70 -9.02 -12.25 17.19
C ASP A 70 -8.21 -10.95 17.49
N GLY A 71 -7.36 -10.54 16.55
CA GLY A 71 -6.48 -9.39 16.67
C GLY A 71 -5.21 -9.66 17.49
N SER A 72 -4.92 -10.87 17.95
CA SER A 72 -3.63 -11.15 18.59
C SER A 72 -2.49 -11.14 17.57
N PHE A 73 -1.31 -10.66 17.98
CA PHE A 73 -0.09 -10.70 17.17
C PHE A 73 0.89 -11.69 17.81
N GLU A 74 1.14 -12.80 17.13
CA GLU A 74 2.02 -13.87 17.58
C GLU A 74 3.33 -13.88 16.79
N HIS A 75 4.42 -14.20 17.47
CA HIS A 75 5.69 -14.47 16.80
C HIS A 75 5.91 -15.98 16.76
N PRO A 76 6.13 -16.57 15.57
CA PRO A 76 6.49 -17.97 15.49
C PRO A 76 7.89 -18.20 16.08
N ASP A 77 8.06 -19.33 16.76
CA ASP A 77 9.35 -19.80 17.26
C ASP A 77 10.03 -20.65 16.18
N LEU A 78 10.74 -19.98 15.25
CA LEU A 78 11.29 -20.61 14.05
C LEU A 78 12.67 -21.23 14.27
N ASN A 79 13.50 -20.62 15.14
CA ASN A 79 14.86 -21.08 15.45
C ASN A 79 15.75 -21.38 14.22
N LEU A 80 15.58 -20.61 13.14
CA LEU A 80 16.33 -20.80 11.88
C LEU A 80 17.76 -20.23 11.93
N PHE A 81 18.00 -19.25 12.81
CA PHE A 81 19.25 -18.54 12.92
C PHE A 81 19.66 -18.38 14.39
N ASP A 82 20.96 -18.38 14.64
CA ASP A 82 21.50 -17.97 15.93
C ASP A 82 21.17 -16.48 16.13
N GLN A 83 20.44 -16.16 17.21
CA GLN A 83 20.20 -14.78 17.64
C GLN A 83 20.89 -14.53 18.98
N SER A 84 21.49 -13.36 19.15
CA SER A 84 22.12 -12.99 20.42
C SER A 84 21.36 -11.95 21.24
N TRP A 85 20.09 -11.69 20.92
CA TRP A 85 19.22 -10.83 21.70
C TRP A 85 18.07 -11.62 22.36
N PRO A 86 17.51 -11.13 23.48
CA PRO A 86 16.31 -11.73 24.07
C PRO A 86 15.08 -11.35 23.24
N GLY A 87 14.22 -12.33 22.96
CA GLY A 87 12.98 -12.11 22.25
C GLY A 87 12.57 -13.29 21.36
N PRO A 88 11.57 -13.10 20.49
CA PRO A 88 11.10 -14.16 19.60
C PRO A 88 12.19 -14.59 18.61
N HIS A 89 12.32 -15.90 18.40
CA HIS A 89 13.22 -16.49 17.41
C HIS A 89 12.53 -16.58 16.03
N ASN A 90 12.12 -15.43 15.49
CA ASN A 90 11.23 -15.34 14.33
C ASN A 90 11.91 -14.75 13.07
N VAL A 91 13.24 -14.85 12.99
CA VAL A 91 14.01 -14.39 11.84
C VAL A 91 13.84 -15.37 10.67
N VAL A 92 13.48 -14.84 9.49
CA VAL A 92 13.33 -15.59 8.23
C VAL A 92 14.46 -15.32 7.24
N LEU A 93 15.18 -14.20 7.38
CA LEU A 93 16.37 -13.89 6.60
C LEU A 93 17.32 -12.96 7.36
N GLN A 94 18.62 -13.26 7.34
CA GLN A 94 19.67 -12.37 7.85
C GLN A 94 20.42 -11.69 6.71
N ARG A 95 20.95 -10.51 7.00
CA ARG A 95 21.90 -9.83 6.12
C ARG A 95 23.16 -10.65 5.87
N SER A 96 23.89 -10.29 4.83
CA SER A 96 25.24 -10.79 4.57
C SER A 96 26.22 -10.41 5.70
N PRO A 97 27.28 -11.22 5.92
CA PRO A 97 28.35 -10.86 6.85
C PRO A 97 29.30 -9.78 6.31
N HIS A 98 29.08 -9.31 5.07
CA HIS A 98 29.95 -8.39 4.38
C HIS A 98 29.50 -6.94 4.60
N LYS A 99 30.49 -6.04 4.78
CA LYS A 99 30.18 -4.61 4.92
C LYS A 99 29.74 -4.03 3.57
N PRO A 100 28.57 -3.37 3.47
CA PRO A 100 28.06 -2.88 2.21
C PRO A 100 28.91 -1.74 1.68
N THR A 101 29.13 -1.75 0.36
CA THR A 101 29.71 -0.61 -0.36
C THR A 101 28.75 0.57 -0.41
N TRP A 102 27.43 0.31 -0.35
CA TRP A 102 26.37 1.31 -0.32
C TRP A 102 25.11 0.73 0.34
N GLY A 103 24.39 1.57 1.08
CA GLY A 103 23.14 1.20 1.75
C GLY A 103 23.32 0.22 2.91
N GLY A 104 22.27 -0.56 3.18
CA GLY A 104 22.28 -1.64 4.17
C GLY A 104 21.46 -2.84 3.70
N PHE A 105 21.31 -3.85 4.56
CA PHE A 105 20.29 -4.87 4.33
C PHE A 105 18.92 -4.20 4.41
N ASN A 106 18.17 -4.17 3.32
CA ASN A 106 16.79 -3.68 3.29
C ASN A 106 15.93 -4.68 2.52
N VAL A 107 14.79 -5.05 3.10
CA VAL A 107 13.85 -6.00 2.48
C VAL A 107 12.53 -5.29 2.23
N PHE A 108 11.83 -5.69 1.18
CA PHE A 108 10.61 -5.05 0.70
C PHE A 108 9.53 -6.12 0.45
N GLN A 109 8.52 -5.76 -0.34
CA GLN A 109 7.39 -6.62 -0.67
C GLN A 109 7.86 -7.90 -1.36
N VAL A 110 7.13 -8.98 -1.12
CA VAL A 110 7.30 -10.25 -1.83
C VAL A 110 6.35 -10.30 -3.03
N VAL A 111 6.75 -11.04 -4.05
CA VAL A 111 5.95 -11.30 -5.23
C VAL A 111 5.77 -12.81 -5.42
N PRO A 112 4.68 -13.26 -6.07
CA PRO A 112 4.53 -14.66 -6.44
C PRO A 112 5.72 -15.17 -7.27
N GLY A 113 6.21 -16.35 -6.89
CA GLY A 113 7.23 -17.09 -7.64
C GLY A 113 6.61 -18.02 -8.69
N PRO A 114 7.35 -18.40 -9.74
CA PRO A 114 6.84 -19.23 -10.83
C PRO A 114 6.40 -20.64 -10.40
N ASP A 115 6.96 -21.14 -9.30
CA ASP A 115 6.67 -22.48 -8.77
C ASP A 115 5.55 -22.49 -7.71
N GLY A 116 4.76 -21.41 -7.61
CA GLY A 116 3.71 -21.26 -6.59
C GLY A 116 4.24 -20.89 -5.19
N GLY A 117 5.50 -20.48 -5.10
CA GLY A 117 6.12 -19.91 -3.90
C GLY A 117 6.16 -18.38 -3.92
N TRP A 118 7.15 -17.84 -3.24
CA TRP A 118 7.38 -16.41 -3.06
C TRP A 118 8.80 -16.05 -3.46
N ILE A 119 8.97 -14.84 -4.03
CA ILE A 119 10.26 -14.22 -4.30
C ILE A 119 10.32 -12.88 -3.60
N SER A 120 11.46 -12.58 -2.99
CA SER A 120 11.79 -11.28 -2.42
C SER A 120 12.99 -10.72 -3.16
N LEU A 121 12.88 -9.47 -3.60
CA LEU A 121 14.03 -8.67 -4.00
C LEU A 121 14.42 -7.80 -2.80
N TYR A 122 15.66 -7.91 -2.35
CA TYR A 122 16.19 -7.19 -1.19
C TYR A 122 17.53 -6.53 -1.54
N TRP A 123 17.89 -5.44 -0.86
CA TRP A 123 19.21 -4.82 -1.02
C TRP A 123 20.19 -5.42 -0.01
N ASP A 124 21.39 -5.83 -0.44
CA ASP A 124 22.45 -6.32 0.46
C ASP A 124 23.82 -6.33 -0.24
N GLN A 125 24.86 -6.71 0.50
CA GLN A 125 26.22 -6.87 0.00
C GLN A 125 26.51 -8.34 -0.40
N PRO A 126 26.73 -8.63 -1.69
CA PRO A 126 27.23 -9.94 -2.12
C PRO A 126 28.68 -10.17 -1.67
N ALA A 127 29.12 -11.44 -1.71
CA ALA A 127 30.50 -11.82 -1.37
C ALA A 127 31.56 -11.18 -2.30
N GLY A 128 31.17 -10.85 -3.53
CA GLY A 128 31.99 -10.12 -4.49
C GLY A 128 31.19 -9.02 -5.19
N GLY A 129 31.86 -7.93 -5.58
CA GLY A 129 31.23 -6.81 -6.27
C GLY A 129 30.64 -5.75 -5.34
N GLN A 130 29.69 -4.99 -5.86
CA GLN A 130 29.02 -3.89 -5.14
C GLN A 130 27.72 -4.37 -4.50
N ALA A 131 27.35 -3.74 -3.38
CA ALA A 131 26.01 -3.86 -2.83
C ALA A 131 24.96 -3.48 -3.88
N GLY A 132 23.83 -4.17 -3.85
CA GLY A 132 22.79 -4.04 -4.87
C GLY A 132 21.55 -4.86 -4.53
N ALA A 133 20.62 -4.91 -5.48
CA ALA A 133 19.45 -5.76 -5.37
C ALA A 133 19.81 -7.24 -5.54
N MET A 134 19.21 -8.09 -4.72
CA MET A 134 19.51 -9.51 -4.54
C MET A 134 18.19 -10.27 -4.48
N ILE A 135 18.20 -11.53 -4.89
CA ILE A 135 16.99 -12.37 -4.92
C ILE A 135 17.04 -13.41 -3.81
N ALA A 136 15.94 -13.59 -3.10
CA ALA A 136 15.66 -14.77 -2.29
C ALA A 136 14.32 -15.39 -2.68
N SER A 137 14.17 -16.71 -2.55
CA SER A 137 12.89 -17.39 -2.79
C SER A 137 12.51 -18.30 -1.63
N SER A 138 11.22 -18.53 -1.45
CA SER A 138 10.68 -19.48 -0.48
C SER A 138 9.45 -20.19 -1.04
N THR A 139 9.23 -21.45 -0.68
CA THR A 139 8.00 -22.19 -1.04
C THR A 139 6.95 -22.16 0.06
N ASP A 140 7.32 -21.77 1.28
CA ASP A 140 6.45 -21.77 2.46
C ASP A 140 6.38 -20.41 3.17
N GLY A 141 7.11 -19.40 2.68
CA GLY A 141 7.22 -18.08 3.29
C GLY A 141 8.13 -18.03 4.52
N ILE A 142 8.66 -19.17 4.98
CA ILE A 142 9.45 -19.27 6.21
C ILE A 142 10.92 -19.54 5.88
N HIS A 143 11.17 -20.55 5.04
CA HIS A 143 12.52 -20.96 4.66
C HIS A 143 12.92 -20.25 3.36
N TRP A 144 13.71 -19.18 3.49
CA TRP A 144 14.18 -18.39 2.36
C TRP A 144 15.57 -18.82 1.90
N THR A 145 15.71 -19.06 0.60
CA THR A 145 17.00 -19.37 -0.05
C THR A 145 17.46 -18.17 -0.86
N LYS A 146 18.63 -17.61 -0.52
CA LYS A 146 19.29 -16.57 -1.30
C LYS A 146 19.76 -17.16 -2.64
N LYS A 147 19.48 -16.47 -3.75
CA LYS A 147 19.73 -16.95 -5.12
C LYS A 147 20.91 -16.27 -5.80
N THR A 148 21.28 -15.07 -5.37
CA THR A 148 22.28 -14.22 -6.04
C THR A 148 23.39 -13.78 -5.11
N GLU A 149 23.86 -14.65 -4.20
CA GLU A 149 24.81 -14.30 -3.13
C GLU A 149 26.20 -13.85 -3.64
N ASP A 150 26.54 -14.21 -4.87
CA ASP A 150 27.79 -13.89 -5.54
C ASP A 150 27.77 -12.56 -6.29
N LYS A 151 26.58 -12.09 -6.71
CA LYS A 151 26.44 -10.83 -7.47
C LYS A 151 25.02 -10.28 -7.43
N ALA A 152 24.89 -8.97 -7.19
CA ALA A 152 23.62 -8.25 -7.31
C ALA A 152 23.09 -8.22 -8.75
N VAL A 153 21.76 -8.23 -8.90
CA VAL A 153 21.08 -8.13 -10.21
C VAL A 153 21.18 -6.72 -10.81
N PHE A 154 21.24 -5.70 -9.96
CA PHE A 154 21.66 -4.34 -10.32
C PHE A 154 22.27 -3.65 -9.09
N THR A 155 23.17 -2.69 -9.32
CA THR A 155 23.91 -1.99 -8.26
C THR A 155 23.76 -0.47 -8.29
N GLU A 156 23.15 0.08 -9.33
CA GLU A 156 22.99 1.53 -9.45
C GLU A 156 21.83 2.05 -8.57
N HIS A 157 22.03 3.23 -7.99
CA HIS A 157 21.01 4.06 -7.32
C HIS A 157 20.62 3.62 -5.90
N ASN A 158 19.40 3.98 -5.47
CA ASN A 158 18.97 3.96 -4.06
C ASN A 158 18.68 2.53 -3.56
N ASP A 159 18.98 2.29 -2.27
CA ASP A 159 18.87 0.99 -1.60
C ASP A 159 17.47 0.69 -1.04
N ALA A 160 16.46 1.48 -1.45
CA ALA A 160 15.07 1.40 -1.03
C ALA A 160 14.12 1.43 -2.23
N TYR A 161 13.11 0.56 -2.20
CA TYR A 161 12.14 0.44 -3.30
C TYR A 161 10.82 -0.21 -2.88
N SER A 162 9.84 -0.13 -3.77
CA SER A 162 8.65 -0.97 -3.75
C SER A 162 8.64 -1.88 -4.97
N LEU A 163 8.03 -3.06 -4.84
CA LEU A 163 7.98 -4.09 -5.85
C LEU A 163 6.57 -4.66 -5.95
N ILE A 164 6.03 -4.74 -7.16
CA ILE A 164 4.78 -5.45 -7.45
C ILE A 164 4.93 -6.34 -8.69
N GLN A 165 4.01 -7.27 -8.85
CA GLN A 165 3.74 -7.93 -10.12
C GLN A 165 2.52 -7.28 -10.79
N SER A 166 2.64 -6.94 -12.07
CA SER A 166 1.57 -6.42 -12.92
C SER A 166 1.53 -7.24 -14.21
N GLY A 167 0.52 -8.11 -14.33
CA GLY A 167 0.47 -9.10 -15.40
C GLY A 167 1.70 -10.03 -15.39
N ASP A 168 2.38 -10.11 -16.53
CA ASP A 168 3.58 -10.94 -16.71
C ASP A 168 4.89 -10.18 -16.41
N GLU A 169 4.80 -8.96 -15.89
CA GLU A 169 5.97 -8.13 -15.55
C GLU A 169 6.05 -7.84 -14.05
N TYR A 170 7.27 -7.59 -13.60
CA TYR A 170 7.60 -7.04 -12.29
C TYR A 170 7.94 -5.57 -12.43
N LEU A 171 7.30 -4.74 -11.61
CA LEU A 171 7.47 -3.30 -11.57
C LEU A 171 8.14 -2.90 -10.26
N LEU A 172 9.29 -2.23 -10.38
CA LEU A 172 10.08 -1.79 -9.24
C LEU A 172 10.16 -0.28 -9.21
N TYR A 173 9.73 0.32 -8.11
CA TYR A 173 9.67 1.77 -7.93
C TYR A 173 10.80 2.24 -7.02
N GLN A 174 11.57 3.23 -7.48
CA GLN A 174 12.74 3.74 -6.77
C GLN A 174 12.84 5.24 -6.81
N THR A 175 13.44 5.82 -5.78
CA THR A 175 13.92 7.20 -5.85
C THR A 175 14.97 7.32 -6.97
N ARG A 176 14.81 8.32 -7.82
CA ARG A 176 15.84 8.78 -8.76
C ARG A 176 16.34 10.16 -8.37
N LEU A 177 17.65 10.38 -8.52
CA LEU A 177 18.31 11.65 -8.21
C LEU A 177 18.51 12.46 -9.48
N LEU A 178 17.85 13.61 -9.56
CA LEU A 178 17.99 14.57 -10.66
C LEU A 178 18.94 15.69 -10.26
N GLU A 179 19.64 16.28 -11.23
CA GLU A 179 20.47 17.47 -10.97
C GLU A 179 19.60 18.67 -10.60
N TRP A 180 19.99 19.39 -9.55
CA TRP A 180 19.35 20.64 -9.16
C TRP A 180 20.41 21.64 -8.62
N PRO A 181 21.23 22.23 -9.50
CA PRO A 181 22.36 23.07 -9.08
C PRO A 181 21.95 24.27 -8.21
N GLU A 182 20.75 24.80 -8.42
CA GLU A 182 20.19 25.96 -7.70
C GLU A 182 19.20 25.54 -6.59
N LYS A 183 19.43 24.38 -5.95
CA LYS A 183 18.59 23.89 -4.86
C LYS A 183 18.46 24.95 -3.74
N PRO A 184 17.24 25.39 -3.38
CA PRO A 184 17.04 26.57 -2.54
C PRO A 184 17.19 26.31 -1.03
N PHE A 185 17.62 25.11 -0.63
CA PHE A 185 17.76 24.69 0.77
C PHE A 185 18.88 23.65 0.93
N GLU A 186 19.39 23.51 2.15
CA GLU A 186 20.41 22.51 2.49
C GLU A 186 19.77 21.25 3.07
N ASP A 187 20.09 20.09 2.51
CA ASP A 187 19.77 18.77 3.07
C ASP A 187 20.93 17.80 2.84
N ASN A 188 20.73 16.50 3.08
CA ASN A 188 21.75 15.49 2.87
C ASN A 188 22.07 15.19 1.38
N LEU A 189 21.43 15.87 0.41
CA LEU A 189 21.62 15.69 -1.02
C LEU A 189 21.88 17.05 -1.72
N PRO A 190 23.08 17.63 -1.54
CA PRO A 190 23.42 18.92 -2.12
C PRO A 190 23.37 18.88 -3.65
N GLY A 191 22.69 19.87 -4.25
CA GLY A 191 22.61 20.03 -5.70
C GLY A 191 21.77 18.95 -6.41
N LYS A 192 20.98 18.17 -5.68
CA LYS A 192 20.15 17.08 -6.23
C LYS A 192 18.71 17.17 -5.75
N ARG A 193 17.79 16.67 -6.57
CA ARG A 193 16.37 16.51 -6.21
C ARG A 193 15.97 15.04 -6.27
N ARG A 194 15.14 14.60 -5.33
CA ARG A 194 14.48 13.28 -5.38
C ARG A 194 13.22 13.33 -6.24
N SER A 195 13.11 12.34 -7.11
CA SER A 195 11.98 12.02 -7.98
C SER A 195 11.68 10.52 -7.88
N LEU A 196 10.58 10.06 -8.47
CA LEU A 196 10.24 8.64 -8.53
C LEU A 196 10.44 8.10 -9.93
N SER A 197 11.04 6.92 -9.98
CA SER A 197 11.32 6.16 -11.19
C SER A 197 10.79 4.74 -11.10
N ILE A 198 10.73 4.08 -12.25
CA ILE A 198 10.36 2.68 -12.39
C ILE A 198 11.46 1.90 -13.12
N ARG A 199 11.60 0.62 -12.79
CA ARG A 199 12.29 -0.40 -13.59
C ARG A 199 11.33 -1.55 -13.85
N ARG A 200 11.52 -2.23 -14.98
CA ARG A 200 10.69 -3.37 -15.40
C ARG A 200 11.55 -4.61 -15.57
N SER A 201 10.98 -5.76 -15.27
CA SER A 201 11.59 -7.05 -15.51
C SER A 201 10.53 -8.10 -15.80
N SER A 202 10.87 -9.10 -16.61
CA SER A 202 10.03 -10.29 -16.82
C SER A 202 10.49 -11.50 -16.00
N ASP A 203 11.66 -11.42 -15.37
CA ASP A 203 12.32 -12.57 -14.73
C ASP A 203 12.99 -12.25 -13.37
N LEU A 204 12.92 -10.99 -12.91
CA LEU A 204 13.59 -10.43 -11.72
C LEU A 204 15.12 -10.39 -11.79
N HIS A 205 15.73 -10.89 -12.87
CA HIS A 205 17.17 -10.95 -13.07
C HIS A 205 17.67 -9.80 -13.95
N GLU A 206 17.00 -9.55 -15.07
CA GLU A 206 17.32 -8.46 -15.98
C GLU A 206 16.31 -7.32 -15.81
N TRP A 207 16.83 -6.10 -15.62
CA TRP A 207 16.02 -4.92 -15.35
C TRP A 207 16.29 -3.82 -16.36
N THR A 208 15.24 -3.11 -16.77
CA THR A 208 15.41 -1.88 -17.55
C THR A 208 16.17 -0.82 -16.73
N PRO A 209 16.81 0.16 -17.39
CA PRO A 209 17.25 1.39 -16.74
C PRO A 209 16.09 2.11 -16.03
N GLN A 210 16.40 3.01 -15.10
CA GLN A 210 15.37 3.83 -14.45
C GLN A 210 14.68 4.75 -15.46
N GLU A 211 13.35 4.69 -15.47
CA GLU A 211 12.46 5.57 -16.24
C GLU A 211 11.68 6.45 -15.26
N ASP A 212 11.53 7.75 -15.54
CA ASP A 212 10.80 8.66 -14.65
C ASP A 212 9.29 8.38 -14.68
N ILE A 213 8.65 8.41 -13.51
CA ILE A 213 7.19 8.27 -13.41
C ILE A 213 6.50 9.46 -12.74
N LEU A 214 7.13 10.05 -11.71
CA LEU A 214 6.56 11.15 -10.96
C LEU A 214 7.66 12.10 -10.48
N GLU A 215 7.48 13.37 -10.81
CA GLU A 215 8.30 14.49 -10.36
C GLU A 215 7.39 15.58 -9.78
N PRO A 216 7.82 16.32 -8.74
CA PRO A 216 7.01 17.41 -8.25
C PRO A 216 7.02 18.57 -9.25
N ASP A 217 5.83 19.09 -9.54
CA ASP A 217 5.54 20.03 -10.62
C ASP A 217 5.25 21.46 -10.08
N ALA A 218 4.79 22.37 -10.94
CA ALA A 218 4.52 23.76 -10.58
C ALA A 218 3.34 23.94 -9.60
N SER A 219 2.52 22.91 -9.39
CA SER A 219 1.46 22.91 -8.39
C SER A 219 1.94 22.43 -7.02
N ASP A 220 3.14 21.85 -6.92
CA ASP A 220 3.77 21.52 -5.64
C ASP A 220 4.53 22.73 -5.06
N ALA A 221 4.71 22.75 -3.74
CA ALA A 221 5.58 23.76 -3.12
C ALA A 221 7.00 23.64 -3.68
N PRO A 222 7.73 24.76 -3.91
CA PRO A 222 9.05 24.73 -4.54
C PRO A 222 10.10 23.88 -3.83
N THR A 223 9.89 23.55 -2.55
CA THR A 223 10.79 22.72 -1.74
C THR A 223 10.42 21.24 -1.71
N THR A 224 9.34 20.84 -2.38
CA THR A 224 8.85 19.47 -2.39
C THR A 224 9.78 18.59 -3.21
N GLU A 225 10.14 17.44 -2.64
CA GLU A 225 10.79 16.33 -3.34
C GLU A 225 9.96 15.05 -3.16
N PHE A 226 9.96 14.14 -4.13
CA PHE A 226 9.33 12.82 -3.97
C PHE A 226 10.39 11.79 -3.62
N TYR A 227 10.30 11.25 -2.41
CA TYR A 227 11.31 10.36 -1.90
C TYR A 227 11.00 8.91 -2.24
N LEU A 228 9.95 8.34 -1.67
CA LEU A 228 9.58 6.93 -1.86
C LEU A 228 8.12 6.83 -2.28
N ILE A 229 7.72 5.68 -2.81
CA ILE A 229 6.33 5.35 -3.07
C ILE A 229 6.08 3.91 -2.62
N ASN A 230 5.04 3.68 -1.82
CA ASN A 230 4.48 2.35 -1.61
C ASN A 230 3.41 2.15 -2.67
N VAL A 231 3.50 1.07 -3.45
CA VAL A 231 2.53 0.72 -4.49
C VAL A 231 1.84 -0.58 -4.13
N PHE A 232 0.51 -0.61 -4.23
CA PHE A 232 -0.31 -1.78 -3.95
C PHE A 232 -1.53 -1.83 -4.84
N ARG A 233 -2.07 -3.04 -5.03
CA ARG A 233 -3.33 -3.24 -5.73
C ARG A 233 -4.48 -2.79 -4.84
N TYR A 234 -5.44 -2.09 -5.42
CA TYR A 234 -6.65 -1.65 -4.75
C TYR A 234 -7.82 -1.82 -5.71
N ALA A 235 -8.65 -2.83 -5.44
CA ALA A 235 -9.70 -3.31 -6.33
C ALA A 235 -9.16 -3.65 -7.75
N ASP A 236 -9.73 -3.00 -8.78
CA ASP A 236 -9.40 -3.17 -10.20
C ASP A 236 -8.20 -2.32 -10.65
N ARG A 237 -7.54 -1.61 -9.73
CA ARG A 237 -6.51 -0.60 -10.00
C ARG A 237 -5.31 -0.72 -9.08
N TYR A 238 -4.38 0.19 -9.23
CA TYR A 238 -3.28 0.43 -8.30
C TYR A 238 -3.49 1.74 -7.55
N ALA A 239 -3.16 1.71 -6.27
CA ALA A 239 -2.99 2.89 -5.45
C ALA A 239 -1.51 2.99 -5.04
N GLY A 240 -1.10 4.21 -4.75
CA GLY A 240 0.24 4.48 -4.23
C GLY A 240 0.20 5.51 -3.14
N ILE A 241 1.08 5.36 -2.16
CA ILE A 241 1.33 6.38 -1.14
C ILE A 241 2.71 6.96 -1.44
N VAL A 242 2.75 8.21 -1.92
CA VAL A 242 3.99 8.94 -2.20
C VAL A 242 4.46 9.62 -0.93
N MET A 243 5.68 9.31 -0.50
CA MET A 243 6.38 10.04 0.54
C MET A 243 6.98 11.31 -0.04
N LYS A 244 6.35 12.45 0.25
CA LYS A 244 6.92 13.78 0.05
C LYS A 244 7.93 14.07 1.13
N TYR A 245 9.06 14.62 0.71
CA TYR A 245 10.17 15.01 1.57
C TYR A 245 10.32 16.53 1.57
N TYR A 246 10.55 17.08 2.76
CA TYR A 246 10.88 18.48 2.97
C TYR A 246 12.12 18.57 3.84
N ALA A 247 13.10 19.39 3.44
CA ALA A 247 14.27 19.63 4.28
C ALA A 247 13.90 20.30 5.60
N ASP A 248 14.55 19.89 6.68
CA ASP A 248 14.39 20.49 8.00
C ASP A 248 15.36 21.67 8.14
N PRO A 249 14.87 22.93 8.15
CA PRO A 249 15.74 24.10 8.27
C PRO A 249 16.49 24.16 9.61
N THR A 250 16.05 23.41 10.62
CA THR A 250 16.74 23.31 11.92
C THR A 250 17.90 22.31 11.90
N GLN A 251 17.96 21.45 10.88
CA GLN A 251 18.96 20.39 10.72
C GLN A 251 19.59 20.43 9.31
N PRO A 252 20.27 21.52 8.93
CA PRO A 252 20.90 21.65 7.63
C PRO A 252 21.90 20.51 7.39
N LYS A 253 21.98 20.06 6.13
CA LYS A 253 22.89 18.99 5.66
C LYS A 253 22.61 17.60 6.25
N LYS A 254 21.53 17.45 7.00
CA LYS A 254 21.05 16.16 7.53
C LYS A 254 19.83 15.68 6.76
N HIS A 255 19.53 14.40 6.96
CA HIS A 255 18.28 13.83 6.50
C HIS A 255 17.13 14.31 7.38
N SER A 256 16.08 14.86 6.75
CA SER A 256 14.91 15.38 7.45
C SER A 256 13.95 14.27 7.88
N GLY A 257 13.24 14.50 8.99
CA GLY A 257 12.06 13.72 9.40
C GLY A 257 10.73 14.36 8.98
N ILE A 258 10.76 15.49 8.28
CA ILE A 258 9.54 16.18 7.82
C ILE A 258 9.06 15.51 6.53
N LEU A 259 8.10 14.60 6.70
CA LEU A 259 7.51 13.79 5.64
C LEU A 259 6.00 14.00 5.57
N LYS A 260 5.43 13.92 4.36
CA LYS A 260 3.98 13.91 4.10
C LYS A 260 3.63 12.80 3.12
N TYR A 261 2.45 12.21 3.25
CA TYR A 261 2.09 11.02 2.49
C TYR A 261 0.91 11.28 1.56
N GLU A 262 1.15 11.46 0.27
CA GLU A 262 0.11 11.72 -0.73
C GLU A 262 -0.46 10.40 -1.29
N LEU A 263 -1.79 10.32 -1.43
CA LEU A 263 -2.44 9.23 -2.16
C LEU A 263 -2.46 9.51 -3.67
N VAL A 264 -1.96 8.55 -4.45
CA VAL A 264 -1.95 8.56 -5.92
C VAL A 264 -2.64 7.30 -6.46
N THR A 265 -3.11 7.35 -7.70
CA THR A 265 -3.82 6.22 -8.34
C THR A 265 -3.28 5.94 -9.73
N SER A 266 -3.35 4.68 -10.15
CA SER A 266 -2.93 4.25 -11.48
C SER A 266 -3.83 3.12 -11.99
N PRO A 267 -4.21 3.11 -13.28
CA PRO A 267 -4.95 2.00 -13.87
C PRO A 267 -4.08 0.76 -14.13
N ASP A 268 -2.76 0.92 -14.27
CA ASP A 268 -1.84 -0.12 -14.78
C ASP A 268 -0.53 -0.26 -13.98
N GLY A 269 -0.29 0.64 -13.03
CA GLY A 269 0.94 0.74 -12.25
C GLY A 269 2.03 1.59 -12.94
N ILE A 270 1.82 2.05 -14.16
CA ILE A 270 2.81 2.78 -14.96
C ILE A 270 2.40 4.25 -15.05
N GLU A 271 1.16 4.52 -15.47
CA GLU A 271 0.63 5.88 -15.57
C GLU A 271 -0.01 6.32 -14.25
N TRP A 272 0.59 7.31 -13.58
CA TRP A 272 0.15 7.76 -12.27
C TRP A 272 -0.64 9.06 -12.33
N ARG A 273 -1.73 9.12 -11.56
CA ARG A 273 -2.57 10.30 -11.36
C ARG A 273 -2.47 10.74 -9.91
N ARG A 274 -2.51 12.06 -9.72
CA ARG A 274 -2.38 12.73 -8.42
C ARG A 274 -3.66 13.52 -8.08
N PRO A 275 -4.81 12.84 -7.84
CA PRO A 275 -6.05 13.54 -7.51
C PRO A 275 -6.10 14.07 -6.07
N TYR A 276 -5.24 13.57 -5.17
CA TYR A 276 -5.28 13.86 -3.72
C TYR A 276 -4.01 14.55 -3.22
N ARG A 277 -3.52 15.56 -3.95
CA ARG A 277 -2.21 16.21 -3.73
C ARG A 277 -2.01 16.77 -2.31
N GLU A 278 -3.08 17.23 -1.69
CA GLU A 278 -3.06 17.86 -0.37
C GLU A 278 -3.28 16.86 0.78
N THR A 279 -3.54 15.59 0.47
CA THR A 279 -3.74 14.56 1.48
C THR A 279 -2.41 14.21 2.16
N ASP A 280 -2.50 14.00 3.47
CA ASP A 280 -1.47 13.35 4.26
C ASP A 280 -2.06 12.08 4.87
N MET A 281 -1.71 10.92 4.32
CA MET A 281 -2.17 9.61 4.78
C MET A 281 -1.66 9.24 6.19
N ALA A 282 -0.79 10.06 6.77
CA ALA A 282 -0.21 10.02 8.12
C ALA A 282 0.58 8.76 8.52
N ALA A 283 0.52 7.69 7.75
CA ALA A 283 1.21 6.43 8.01
C ALA A 283 2.10 6.03 6.82
N TRP A 284 3.29 5.51 7.13
CA TRP A 284 4.20 4.95 6.14
C TRP A 284 4.47 3.47 6.38
N SER A 285 4.48 2.71 5.30
CA SER A 285 4.84 1.31 5.28
C SER A 285 5.44 0.95 3.92
N TYR A 286 6.20 -0.13 3.83
CA TYR A 286 6.40 -0.84 2.56
C TYR A 286 5.37 -1.96 2.36
N ALA A 287 4.73 -2.42 3.44
CA ALA A 287 3.68 -3.41 3.34
C ALA A 287 2.44 -2.84 2.65
N ALA A 288 1.78 -3.67 1.85
CA ALA A 288 0.47 -3.32 1.31
C ALA A 288 -0.60 -3.31 2.41
N PRO A 289 -1.66 -2.49 2.27
CA PRO A 289 -2.87 -2.66 3.05
C PRO A 289 -3.50 -4.04 2.82
N PHE A 290 -4.21 -4.55 3.83
CA PHE A 290 -4.88 -5.85 3.79
C PHE A 290 -6.27 -5.77 4.45
N GLU A 291 -7.16 -6.69 4.11
CA GLU A 291 -8.48 -6.78 4.72
C GLU A 291 -8.43 -7.62 6.01
N MET A 292 -9.09 -7.17 7.07
CA MET A 292 -9.33 -7.97 8.27
C MET A 292 -10.56 -7.43 8.99
N ASP A 293 -11.50 -8.30 9.37
CA ASP A 293 -12.71 -7.91 10.13
C ASP A 293 -13.49 -6.75 9.48
N ASN A 294 -13.76 -6.86 8.16
CA ASN A 294 -14.44 -5.83 7.36
C ASN A 294 -13.79 -4.43 7.45
N ARG A 295 -12.47 -4.40 7.64
CA ARG A 295 -11.67 -3.18 7.66
C ARG A 295 -10.52 -3.28 6.68
N LEU A 296 -10.13 -2.13 6.14
CA LEU A 296 -8.87 -1.98 5.45
C LEU A 296 -7.78 -1.64 6.48
N CYS A 297 -6.88 -2.57 6.71
CA CYS A 297 -5.81 -2.45 7.69
C CYS A 297 -4.47 -2.11 7.04
N LEU A 298 -3.61 -1.40 7.77
CA LEU A 298 -2.23 -1.13 7.38
C LEU A 298 -1.30 -1.31 8.59
N ALA A 299 -0.37 -2.26 8.48
CA ALA A 299 0.76 -2.31 9.40
C ALA A 299 1.79 -1.27 8.93
N ALA A 300 2.08 -0.28 9.77
CA ALA A 300 2.96 0.83 9.42
C ALA A 300 3.96 1.14 10.52
N HIS A 301 5.08 1.72 10.10
CA HIS A 301 6.11 2.21 10.99
C HIS A 301 5.64 3.46 11.72
N ASN A 302 5.92 3.54 13.02
CA ASN A 302 5.72 4.73 13.82
C ASN A 302 6.90 4.93 14.77
N GLU A 303 7.85 5.76 14.34
CA GLU A 303 9.13 6.08 15.01
C GLU A 303 10.05 4.88 15.27
N ARG A 304 9.71 4.00 16.21
CA ARG A 304 10.46 2.79 16.55
C ARG A 304 9.59 1.54 16.65
N ASP A 305 8.27 1.70 16.67
CA ASP A 305 7.29 0.62 16.81
C ASP A 305 6.61 0.31 15.47
N ILE A 306 5.82 -0.78 15.45
CA ILE A 306 4.87 -1.07 14.39
C ILE A 306 3.48 -0.83 14.95
N ARG A 307 2.68 -0.02 14.25
CA ARG A 307 1.26 0.18 14.53
C ARG A 307 0.41 -0.46 13.45
N LEU A 308 -0.73 -1.01 13.88
CA LEU A 308 -1.81 -1.41 12.99
C LEU A 308 -2.83 -0.27 12.95
N TYR A 309 -2.97 0.35 11.78
CA TYR A 309 -4.03 1.32 11.47
C TYR A 309 -5.18 0.61 10.77
N TRP A 310 -6.39 1.16 10.87
CA TRP A 310 -7.51 0.67 10.08
C TRP A 310 -8.40 1.80 9.58
N LEU A 311 -9.00 1.56 8.42
CA LEU A 311 -10.14 2.27 7.87
C LEU A 311 -11.28 1.28 7.70
N ARG A 312 -12.46 1.79 7.36
CA ARG A 312 -13.54 0.98 6.82
C ARG A 312 -13.04 0.14 5.63
N LYS A 313 -13.62 -1.05 5.39
CA LYS A 313 -13.38 -1.79 4.14
C LYS A 313 -13.61 -0.86 2.95
N ASP A 314 -12.72 -0.92 1.95
CA ASP A 314 -12.69 0.00 0.81
C ASP A 314 -12.68 1.50 1.18
N GLY A 315 -12.20 1.83 2.37
CA GLY A 315 -12.30 3.17 2.96
C GLY A 315 -11.23 4.18 2.54
N LEU A 316 -10.31 3.87 1.61
CA LEU A 316 -9.28 4.84 1.21
C LEU A 316 -9.88 6.08 0.55
N VAL A 317 -10.97 5.90 -0.21
CA VAL A 317 -11.66 6.96 -0.92
C VAL A 317 -13.16 6.74 -0.80
N SER A 318 -13.93 7.81 -0.57
CA SER A 318 -15.38 7.81 -0.75
C SER A 318 -15.80 8.82 -1.82
N CYS A 319 -17.00 8.64 -2.38
CA CYS A 319 -17.73 9.64 -3.14
C CYS A 319 -18.93 10.09 -2.31
N GLY A 320 -19.02 11.37 -1.96
CA GLY A 320 -20.06 11.84 -1.05
C GLY A 320 -20.41 13.31 -1.16
N THR A 321 -21.33 13.76 -0.28
CA THR A 321 -21.80 15.14 -0.18
C THR A 321 -22.29 15.46 1.24
N GLU A 322 -22.09 16.69 1.71
CA GLU A 322 -22.67 17.25 2.95
C GLU A 322 -24.00 17.98 2.70
N GLY A 323 -24.63 17.73 1.55
CA GLY A 323 -25.90 18.33 1.17
C GLY A 323 -26.65 17.43 0.21
N GLN A 324 -26.94 17.92 -1.00
CA GLN A 324 -27.56 17.13 -2.06
C GLN A 324 -26.60 17.01 -3.23
N GLY A 325 -26.46 15.79 -3.75
CA GLY A 325 -25.58 15.49 -4.86
C GLY A 325 -26.05 14.27 -5.62
N SER A 326 -25.49 14.06 -6.81
CA SER A 326 -25.75 12.84 -7.57
C SER A 326 -24.58 12.45 -8.46
N PHE A 327 -24.46 11.18 -8.75
CA PHE A 327 -23.58 10.65 -9.78
C PHE A 327 -24.18 9.37 -10.36
N TRP A 328 -23.57 8.86 -11.42
CA TRP A 328 -23.89 7.53 -11.92
C TRP A 328 -22.63 6.75 -12.26
N THR A 329 -22.75 5.44 -12.29
CA THR A 329 -21.66 4.56 -12.72
C THR A 329 -21.39 4.72 -14.21
N GLN A 330 -20.21 4.29 -14.66
CA GLN A 330 -20.08 3.82 -16.05
C GLN A 330 -21.04 2.63 -16.27
N PRO A 331 -21.38 2.26 -17.52
CA PRO A 331 -22.21 1.10 -17.76
C PRO A 331 -21.60 -0.13 -17.07
N ILE A 332 -22.41 -0.81 -16.25
CA ILE A 332 -22.06 -2.08 -15.63
C ILE A 332 -22.97 -3.16 -16.20
N GLU A 333 -22.43 -4.35 -16.43
CA GLU A 333 -23.25 -5.53 -16.65
C GLU A 333 -23.89 -5.92 -15.31
N PHE A 334 -25.21 -5.94 -15.24
CA PHE A 334 -25.88 -6.25 -13.99
C PHE A 334 -25.69 -7.75 -13.64
N PRO A 335 -25.22 -8.08 -12.43
CA PRO A 335 -24.88 -9.44 -12.08
C PRO A 335 -26.12 -10.32 -11.91
N LYS A 336 -25.93 -11.64 -11.97
CA LYS A 336 -26.93 -12.61 -11.53
C LYS A 336 -27.12 -12.59 -10.01
N GLY A 337 -26.04 -12.32 -9.29
CA GLY A 337 -26.06 -12.18 -7.84
C GLY A 337 -26.70 -10.88 -7.33
N SER A 338 -26.62 -10.69 -6.02
CA SER A 338 -27.01 -9.42 -5.41
C SER A 338 -25.90 -8.38 -5.56
N LEU A 339 -26.30 -7.13 -5.77
CA LEU A 339 -25.38 -6.00 -5.62
C LEU A 339 -25.42 -5.53 -4.17
N THR A 340 -24.24 -5.22 -3.65
CA THR A 340 -24.04 -4.72 -2.30
C THR A 340 -23.32 -3.39 -2.36
N LEU A 341 -23.78 -2.47 -1.52
CA LEU A 341 -23.26 -1.12 -1.40
C LEU A 341 -22.57 -0.95 -0.05
N ASN A 342 -21.32 -0.54 -0.10
CA ASN A 342 -20.60 -0.07 1.05
C ASN A 342 -20.81 1.45 1.17
N ALA A 343 -21.65 1.86 2.12
CA ALA A 343 -22.00 3.27 2.28
C ALA A 343 -22.32 3.66 3.73
N ASP A 344 -22.19 4.96 3.98
CA ASP A 344 -22.65 5.63 5.19
C ASP A 344 -23.67 6.71 4.79
N CYS A 345 -24.92 6.49 5.15
CA CYS A 345 -26.02 7.45 5.11
C CYS A 345 -26.72 7.54 6.46
N SER A 346 -25.99 7.33 7.56
CA SER A 346 -26.50 7.39 8.93
C SER A 346 -27.18 8.72 9.27
N GLU A 347 -26.67 9.81 8.71
CA GLU A 347 -27.18 11.18 8.85
C GLU A 347 -27.99 11.67 7.63
N GLY A 348 -28.43 10.74 6.76
CA GLY A 348 -28.91 11.10 5.44
C GLY A 348 -29.62 9.99 4.67
N SER A 349 -29.52 10.07 3.34
CA SER A 349 -30.18 9.16 2.42
C SER A 349 -29.38 8.91 1.14
N ILE A 350 -29.61 7.75 0.55
CA ILE A 350 -29.12 7.36 -0.77
C ILE A 350 -30.30 6.80 -1.54
N GLN A 351 -30.57 7.37 -2.72
CA GLN A 351 -31.46 6.77 -3.70
C GLN A 351 -30.65 6.17 -4.84
N VAL A 352 -30.92 4.90 -5.16
CA VAL A 352 -30.28 4.18 -6.27
C VAL A 352 -31.32 3.89 -7.34
N GLU A 353 -31.18 4.54 -8.48
CA GLU A 353 -32.04 4.36 -9.66
C GLU A 353 -31.33 3.54 -10.74
N VAL A 354 -31.99 2.51 -11.28
CA VAL A 354 -31.48 1.76 -12.43
C VAL A 354 -31.89 2.47 -13.72
N LEU A 355 -30.91 2.80 -14.56
CA LEU A 355 -31.10 3.40 -15.88
C LEU A 355 -30.63 2.47 -16.99
N ASP A 356 -31.29 2.55 -18.14
CA ASP A 356 -30.84 1.92 -19.38
C ASP A 356 -29.57 2.59 -19.95
N GLN A 357 -29.03 2.04 -21.04
CA GLN A 357 -27.84 2.59 -21.72
C GLN A 357 -28.00 4.02 -22.24
N LYS A 358 -29.24 4.53 -22.36
CA LYS A 358 -29.54 5.90 -22.80
C LYS A 358 -29.67 6.86 -21.61
N GLY A 359 -29.54 6.37 -20.38
CA GLY A 359 -29.70 7.15 -19.15
C GLY A 359 -31.17 7.43 -18.80
N VAL A 360 -32.10 6.61 -19.30
CA VAL A 360 -33.53 6.67 -18.98
C VAL A 360 -33.86 5.58 -17.96
N SER A 361 -34.80 5.84 -17.05
CA SER A 361 -35.25 4.85 -16.05
C SER A 361 -35.59 3.51 -16.70
N PHE A 362 -35.07 2.42 -16.14
CA PHE A 362 -35.20 1.11 -16.75
C PHE A 362 -36.65 0.58 -16.69
N GLU A 363 -37.33 0.55 -17.84
CA GLU A 363 -38.75 0.18 -17.94
C GLU A 363 -39.07 -1.26 -17.51
N GLY A 364 -38.06 -2.14 -17.45
CA GLY A 364 -38.26 -3.54 -17.04
C GLY A 364 -38.60 -3.71 -15.55
N LEU A 365 -38.39 -2.68 -14.73
CA LEU A 365 -38.68 -2.68 -13.30
C LEU A 365 -39.97 -1.93 -12.97
N GLU A 366 -40.76 -2.47 -12.03
CA GLU A 366 -41.96 -1.80 -11.52
C GLU A 366 -41.59 -0.60 -10.63
N ASN A 367 -40.56 -0.76 -9.80
CA ASN A 367 -39.96 0.33 -9.04
C ASN A 367 -38.44 0.35 -9.28
N PRO A 368 -37.94 1.23 -10.16
CA PRO A 368 -36.52 1.31 -10.47
C PRO A 368 -35.71 2.09 -9.43
N ILE A 369 -36.34 2.63 -8.37
CA ILE A 369 -35.69 3.44 -7.34
C ILE A 369 -35.72 2.71 -5.99
N LEU A 370 -34.53 2.50 -5.42
CA LEU A 370 -34.33 2.04 -4.06
C LEU A 370 -33.90 3.22 -3.17
N THR A 371 -34.47 3.35 -1.98
CA THR A 371 -34.08 4.36 -0.99
C THR A 371 -33.48 3.70 0.25
N LEU A 372 -32.29 4.13 0.64
CA LEU A 372 -31.60 3.75 1.88
C LEU A 372 -31.47 5.00 2.76
N GLU A 373 -31.95 4.94 4.00
CA GLU A 373 -31.94 6.06 4.95
C GLU A 373 -31.44 5.62 6.32
N GLY A 374 -30.62 6.45 6.96
CA GLY A 374 -30.18 6.23 8.36
C GLY A 374 -29.34 4.98 8.58
N GLN A 375 -28.57 4.54 7.58
CA GLN A 375 -27.81 3.30 7.62
C GLN A 375 -26.30 3.54 7.45
N ASP A 376 -25.48 2.80 8.19
CA ASP A 376 -24.04 2.72 7.99
C ASP A 376 -23.63 1.25 7.98
N SER A 377 -23.25 0.73 6.81
CA SER A 377 -22.81 -0.66 6.69
C SER A 377 -21.94 -0.86 5.46
N VAL A 378 -20.91 -1.69 5.59
CA VAL A 378 -20.09 -2.12 4.46
C VAL A 378 -20.88 -3.00 3.50
N ASP A 379 -22.00 -3.60 3.95
CA ASP A 379 -22.77 -4.59 3.19
C ASP A 379 -24.27 -4.24 3.06
N LEU A 380 -24.62 -3.07 2.52
CA LEU A 380 -26.04 -2.73 2.26
C LEU A 380 -26.54 -3.41 0.99
N ALA A 381 -27.49 -4.34 1.11
CA ALA A 381 -28.09 -5.02 -0.03
C ALA A 381 -28.92 -4.06 -0.90
N LEU A 382 -28.70 -4.09 -2.22
CA LEU A 382 -29.50 -3.32 -3.17
C LEU A 382 -30.69 -4.15 -3.68
N GLU A 383 -31.82 -4.01 -2.98
CA GLU A 383 -33.07 -4.73 -3.28
C GLU A 383 -34.21 -3.78 -3.70
N TRP A 384 -34.45 -3.68 -5.00
CA TRP A 384 -35.60 -2.93 -5.53
C TRP A 384 -36.91 -3.67 -5.28
N SER A 385 -37.75 -3.11 -4.40
CA SER A 385 -39.04 -3.70 -4.02
C SER A 385 -39.97 -3.93 -5.22
N GLY A 386 -40.61 -5.10 -5.28
CA GLY A 386 -41.61 -5.42 -6.31
C GLY A 386 -41.03 -5.67 -7.71
N SER A 387 -39.71 -5.60 -7.87
CA SER A 387 -39.03 -5.70 -9.16
C SER A 387 -38.48 -7.11 -9.41
N ASP A 388 -38.80 -7.69 -10.57
CA ASP A 388 -38.18 -8.92 -11.05
C ASP A 388 -36.76 -8.61 -11.56
N ARG A 389 -35.77 -8.73 -10.66
CA ARG A 389 -34.35 -8.44 -10.93
C ARG A 389 -33.77 -9.33 -12.03
N THR A 390 -34.39 -10.48 -12.35
CA THR A 390 -33.91 -11.36 -13.43
C THR A 390 -33.92 -10.68 -14.79
N LYS A 391 -34.73 -9.63 -14.96
CA LYS A 391 -34.77 -8.80 -16.18
C LYS A 391 -33.57 -7.88 -16.36
N LEU A 392 -32.79 -7.67 -15.31
CA LEU A 392 -31.57 -6.88 -15.36
C LEU A 392 -30.35 -7.76 -15.68
N GLU A 393 -30.39 -9.05 -15.36
CA GLU A 393 -29.23 -9.94 -15.47
C GLU A 393 -28.61 -9.91 -16.88
N GLY A 394 -27.32 -9.53 -16.96
CA GLY A 394 -26.60 -9.42 -18.22
C GLY A 394 -26.90 -8.16 -19.05
N GLU A 395 -27.85 -7.33 -18.62
CA GLU A 395 -28.08 -6.01 -19.23
C GLU A 395 -27.00 -5.03 -18.80
N ALA A 396 -26.52 -4.22 -19.75
CA ALA A 396 -25.65 -3.10 -19.42
C ALA A 396 -26.49 -1.90 -18.97
N VAL A 397 -26.36 -1.54 -17.70
CA VAL A 397 -27.15 -0.49 -17.03
C VAL A 397 -26.25 0.55 -16.39
N HIS A 398 -26.81 1.73 -16.11
CA HIS A 398 -26.20 2.68 -15.17
C HIS A 398 -26.94 2.61 -13.84
N LEU A 399 -26.20 2.72 -12.73
CA LEU A 399 -26.79 3.00 -11.43
C LEU A 399 -26.59 4.47 -11.11
N LYS A 400 -27.68 5.20 -10.99
CA LYS A 400 -27.69 6.61 -10.58
C LYS A 400 -27.90 6.70 -9.08
N PHE A 401 -26.94 7.28 -8.40
CA PHE A 401 -26.97 7.58 -6.98
C PHE A 401 -27.39 9.03 -6.79
N THR A 402 -28.46 9.26 -6.03
CA THR A 402 -28.83 10.58 -5.50
C THR A 402 -28.59 10.56 -4.00
N LEU A 403 -27.71 11.43 -3.53
CA LEU A 403 -27.21 11.46 -2.17
C LEU A 403 -27.78 12.66 -1.42
N GLY A 404 -28.15 12.43 -0.15
CA GLY A 404 -28.40 13.46 0.84
C GLY A 404 -27.54 13.20 2.07
N ASN A 405 -26.53 14.03 2.37
CA ASN A 405 -25.61 13.84 3.51
C ASN A 405 -25.08 12.40 3.62
N ALA A 406 -24.45 11.89 2.57
CA ALA A 406 -24.07 10.48 2.49
C ALA A 406 -22.73 10.28 1.76
N GLN A 407 -22.10 9.15 2.03
CA GLN A 407 -20.84 8.70 1.42
C GLN A 407 -20.98 7.28 0.88
N VAL A 408 -20.52 7.07 -0.35
CA VAL A 408 -20.40 5.75 -1.01
C VAL A 408 -18.93 5.41 -1.14
N TYR A 409 -18.52 4.23 -0.67
CA TYR A 409 -17.14 3.75 -0.69
C TYR A 409 -16.90 2.74 -1.81
N SER A 410 -17.77 1.74 -1.93
CA SER A 410 -17.67 0.73 -2.98
C SER A 410 -19.03 0.13 -3.34
N LEU A 411 -19.09 -0.44 -4.54
CA LEU A 411 -20.21 -1.21 -5.07
C LEU A 411 -19.62 -2.52 -5.61
N TYR A 412 -20.14 -3.66 -5.17
CA TYR A 412 -19.67 -4.97 -5.59
C TYR A 412 -20.80 -5.98 -5.70
N GLU A 413 -20.55 -7.05 -6.45
CA GLU A 413 -21.39 -8.24 -6.41
C GLU A 413 -21.15 -8.97 -5.08
N ALA A 414 -22.21 -9.33 -4.39
CA ALA A 414 -22.14 -10.13 -3.18
C ALA A 414 -21.50 -11.48 -3.50
N THR A 415 -20.43 -11.83 -2.79
CA THR A 415 -19.88 -13.19 -2.82
C THR A 415 -20.78 -14.12 -2.02
N GLU A 416 -21.15 -15.27 -2.61
CA GLU A 416 -21.97 -16.32 -1.95
C GLU A 416 -21.41 -16.80 -0.60
#